data_AF-E0WF43-F1
#
_entry.id   AF-E0WF43-F1
#
_cell.length_a   1.000
_cell.length_b   1.000
_cell.length_c   1.000
_cell.angle_alpha   90.00
_cell.angle_beta   90.00
_cell.angle_gamma   90.00
#
_symmetry.space_group_name_H-M   'P 1'
#
loop_
_entity.id
_entity.type
_entity.pdbx_description
1 polymer ?
#
loop_
_entity_poly.entity_id
_entity_poly.type
_entity_poly.pdbx_seq_one_letter_code
_entity_poly.pdbx_strand_id
1 'polypeptide(L)'
;LTLSIISILISVAFYTIMERKLLSYIQTRKGPNKVGFMGILQPFSDALKLFNKNLISSEMMNFSMIYITPMMAMLIPFTMIPIIPFNLFSMFDNKHSILLFFILSTFSVYFILLIGWAANSKYCHLGSIRSVAQMISYEVSFFLIILFITILSNSYSLTQISESQNMLYFFWGNIILFIIWTISCLAETNRSPFDFA
;
A
#
# COMPACT_ATOMS: atom_id res chain seq x y z
N LEU A 1 8.03 -2.16 17.61
CA LEU A 1 8.14 -2.53 16.18
C LEU A 1 7.61 -3.95 15.90
N THR A 2 8.00 -4.98 16.63
CA THR A 2 7.47 -6.35 16.42
C THR A 2 5.96 -6.46 16.69
N LEU A 3 5.48 -5.93 17.82
CA LEU A 3 4.05 -5.91 18.15
C LEU A 3 3.24 -5.11 17.10
N SER A 4 3.75 -3.96 16.66
CA SER A 4 3.09 -3.15 15.63
C SER A 4 2.99 -3.88 14.30
N ILE A 5 4.04 -4.60 13.87
CA ILE A 5 3.99 -5.44 12.66
C ILE A 5 2.93 -6.53 12.78
N ILE A 6 2.88 -7.26 13.92
CA ILE A 6 1.89 -8.32 14.13
C ILE A 6 0.47 -7.73 14.07
N SER A 7 0.23 -6.60 14.72
CA SER A 7 -1.09 -5.95 14.70
C SER A 7 -1.51 -5.53 13.28
N ILE A 8 -0.56 -5.06 12.46
CA ILE A 8 -0.85 -4.63 11.09
C ILE A 8 -1.14 -5.83 10.20
N LEU A 9 -0.40 -6.94 10.30
CA LEU A 9 -0.69 -8.16 9.54
C LEU A 9 -2.09 -8.71 9.85
N ILE A 10 -2.49 -8.69 11.13
CA ILE A 10 -3.85 -9.07 11.54
C ILE A 10 -4.87 -8.10 10.94
N SER A 11 -4.61 -6.79 10.98
CA SER A 11 -5.51 -5.79 10.40
C SER A 11 -5.70 -5.95 8.89
N VAL A 12 -4.63 -6.25 8.14
CA VAL A 12 -4.67 -6.50 6.70
C VAL A 12 -5.51 -7.74 6.39
N ALA A 13 -5.35 -8.82 7.16
CA ALA A 13 -6.15 -10.03 7.00
C ALA A 13 -7.66 -9.72 7.14
N PHE A 14 -8.06 -8.97 8.18
CA PHE A 14 -9.47 -8.60 8.37
C PHE A 14 -9.96 -7.55 7.36
N TYR A 15 -9.09 -6.68 6.88
CA TYR A 15 -9.42 -5.71 5.82
C TYR A 15 -9.94 -6.42 4.56
N THR A 16 -9.38 -7.58 4.20
CA THR A 16 -9.88 -8.36 3.03
C THR A 16 -11.33 -8.83 3.19
N ILE A 17 -11.78 -9.19 4.40
CA ILE A 17 -13.18 -9.56 4.66
C ILE A 17 -14.05 -8.31 4.58
N MET A 18 -13.59 -7.22 5.19
CA MET A 18 -14.30 -5.95 5.25
C MET A 18 -14.58 -5.44 3.84
N GLU A 19 -13.58 -5.46 2.96
CA GLU A 19 -13.71 -5.12 1.54
C GLU A 19 -14.77 -5.99 0.83
N ARG A 20 -14.68 -7.33 0.97
CA ARG A 20 -15.65 -8.26 0.35
C ARG A 20 -17.08 -8.04 0.88
N LYS A 21 -17.25 -7.75 2.17
CA LYS A 21 -18.56 -7.50 2.77
C LYS A 21 -19.13 -6.16 2.33
N LEU A 22 -18.36 -5.08 2.35
CA LEU A 22 -18.81 -3.78 1.85
C LEU A 22 -19.26 -3.86 0.39
N LEU A 23 -18.44 -4.45 -0.49
CA LEU A 23 -18.79 -4.64 -1.90
C LEU A 23 -20.07 -5.47 -2.06
N SER A 24 -20.24 -6.51 -1.24
CA SER A 24 -21.46 -7.33 -1.27
C SER A 24 -22.70 -6.53 -0.86
N TYR A 25 -22.61 -5.69 0.17
CA TYR A 25 -23.73 -4.86 0.62
C TYR A 25 -24.11 -3.80 -0.41
N ILE A 26 -23.13 -3.15 -1.05
CA ILE A 26 -23.36 -2.21 -2.16
C ILE A 26 -24.07 -2.92 -3.33
N GLN A 27 -23.66 -4.15 -3.64
CA GLN A 27 -24.26 -4.96 -4.70
C GLN A 27 -25.53 -5.71 -4.27
N THR A 28 -26.11 -5.42 -3.09
CA THR A 28 -27.31 -6.06 -2.55
C THR A 28 -27.23 -7.60 -2.46
N ARG A 29 -26.03 -8.15 -2.27
CA ARG A 29 -25.80 -9.60 -2.04
C ARG A 29 -25.13 -9.84 -0.70
N LYS A 30 -25.29 -11.04 -0.13
CA LYS A 30 -24.59 -11.39 1.11
C LYS A 30 -23.13 -11.71 0.82
N GLY A 31 -22.23 -11.12 1.61
CA GLY A 31 -20.80 -11.40 1.60
C GLY A 31 -20.47 -12.78 2.18
N PRO A 32 -19.19 -13.08 2.41
CA PRO A 32 -18.77 -14.34 3.02
C PRO A 32 -19.38 -14.48 4.42
N ASN A 33 -20.31 -15.42 4.57
CA ASN A 33 -21.03 -15.70 5.83
C ASN A 33 -20.90 -17.16 6.30
N LYS A 34 -20.34 -18.06 5.48
CA LYS A 34 -20.32 -19.52 5.76
C LYS A 34 -19.13 -19.97 6.62
N VAL A 35 -17.97 -19.34 6.51
CA VAL A 35 -16.74 -19.78 7.19
C VAL A 35 -16.69 -19.19 8.60
N GLY A 36 -17.01 -20.01 9.61
CA GLY A 36 -17.06 -19.59 11.02
C GLY A 36 -18.26 -18.69 11.34
N PHE A 37 -18.22 -18.01 12.48
CA PHE A 37 -19.30 -17.10 12.90
C PHE A 37 -19.31 -15.85 12.01
N MET A 38 -20.39 -15.63 11.25
CA MET A 38 -20.55 -14.49 10.33
C MET A 38 -19.38 -14.30 9.34
N GLY A 39 -18.64 -15.36 8.98
CA GLY A 39 -17.53 -15.26 8.01
C GLY A 39 -16.21 -14.68 8.54
N ILE A 40 -16.05 -14.51 9.86
CA ILE A 40 -14.85 -13.88 10.45
C ILE A 40 -13.58 -14.71 10.17
N LEU A 41 -13.70 -16.03 10.06
CA LEU A 41 -12.56 -16.93 9.84
C LEU A 41 -12.15 -17.07 8.35
N GLN A 42 -12.75 -16.29 7.44
CA GLN A 42 -12.47 -16.37 6.01
C GLN A 42 -10.99 -16.17 5.63
N PRO A 43 -10.23 -15.19 6.17
CA PRO A 43 -8.84 -14.94 5.78
C PRO A 43 -7.93 -16.09 6.16
N PHE A 44 -8.21 -16.74 7.30
CA PHE A 44 -7.48 -17.93 7.72
C PHE A 44 -7.75 -19.10 6.77
N SER A 45 -8.99 -19.28 6.30
CA SER A 45 -9.30 -20.31 5.30
C SER A 45 -8.65 -20.05 3.95
N ASP A 46 -8.58 -18.78 3.51
CA ASP A 46 -7.93 -18.40 2.26
C ASP A 46 -6.41 -18.60 2.36
N ALA A 47 -5.79 -18.27 3.51
CA ALA A 47 -4.38 -18.51 3.76
C ALA A 47 -4.06 -20.02 3.77
N LEU A 48 -4.81 -20.84 4.51
CA LEU A 48 -4.62 -22.29 4.54
C LEU A 48 -4.79 -22.92 3.15
N LYS A 49 -5.74 -22.42 2.35
CA LYS A 49 -5.93 -22.86 0.97
C LYS A 49 -4.71 -22.56 0.09
N LEU A 50 -4.07 -21.40 0.26
CA LEU A 50 -2.87 -21.03 -0.49
C LEU A 50 -1.66 -21.85 -0.04
N PHE A 51 -1.50 -22.12 1.26
CA PHE A 51 -0.41 -22.97 1.79
C PHE A 51 -0.49 -24.42 1.30
N ASN A 52 -1.70 -24.96 1.14
CA ASN A 52 -1.90 -26.33 0.66
C ASN A 52 -1.79 -26.47 -0.87
N LYS A 53 -1.64 -25.36 -1.62
CA LYS A 53 -1.59 -25.40 -3.07
C LYS A 53 -0.18 -25.69 -3.55
N ASN A 54 -0.03 -26.68 -4.44
CA ASN A 54 1.25 -26.98 -5.07
C ASN A 54 1.77 -25.78 -5.87
N LEU A 55 3.05 -25.45 -5.69
CA LEU A 55 3.73 -24.43 -6.47
C LEU A 55 3.98 -24.96 -7.88
N ILE A 56 3.37 -24.32 -8.88
CA ILE A 56 3.58 -24.63 -10.30
C ILE A 56 4.55 -23.59 -10.84
N SER A 57 5.77 -24.02 -11.15
CA SER A 57 6.75 -23.19 -11.84
C SER A 57 6.79 -23.50 -13.32
N SER A 58 6.81 -22.48 -14.17
CA SER A 58 7.06 -22.66 -15.61
C SER A 58 8.57 -22.66 -15.89
N GLU A 59 8.99 -23.41 -16.91
CA GLU A 59 10.41 -23.60 -17.25
C GLU A 59 11.11 -22.32 -17.73
N MET A 60 10.39 -21.38 -18.36
CA MET A 60 10.97 -20.15 -18.92
C MET A 60 11.24 -19.06 -17.88
N MET A 61 10.84 -19.27 -16.63
CA MET A 61 10.80 -18.23 -15.60
C MET A 61 12.11 -18.16 -14.79
N ASN A 62 12.53 -16.94 -14.43
CA ASN A 62 13.71 -16.73 -13.59
C ASN A 62 13.41 -17.07 -12.12
N PHE A 63 13.68 -18.31 -11.73
CA PHE A 63 13.35 -18.84 -10.39
C PHE A 63 13.85 -17.97 -9.23
N SER A 64 15.12 -17.56 -9.24
CA SER A 64 15.69 -16.75 -8.16
C SER A 64 14.95 -15.42 -7.97
N MET A 65 14.67 -14.71 -9.06
CA MET A 65 14.01 -13.41 -9.00
C MET A 65 12.54 -13.52 -8.60
N ILE A 66 11.82 -14.56 -9.05
CA ILE A 66 10.40 -14.73 -8.69
C ILE A 66 10.19 -14.98 -7.20
N TYR A 67 11.13 -15.64 -6.53
CA TYR A 67 11.01 -15.85 -5.08
C TYR A 67 11.50 -14.64 -4.26
N ILE A 68 12.55 -13.95 -4.71
CA ILE A 68 13.12 -12.81 -3.98
C ILE A 68 12.25 -11.55 -4.13
N THR A 69 11.70 -11.30 -5.32
CA THR A 69 11.02 -10.03 -5.61
C THR A 69 9.74 -9.79 -4.78
N PRO A 70 8.85 -10.78 -4.54
CA PRO A 70 7.69 -10.58 -3.67
C PRO A 70 8.09 -10.38 -2.20
N MET A 71 9.18 -11.04 -1.75
CA MET A 71 9.73 -10.81 -0.41
C MET A 71 10.20 -9.36 -0.27
N MET A 72 10.96 -8.85 -1.24
CA MET A 72 11.42 -7.46 -1.23
C MET A 72 10.27 -6.45 -1.29
N ALA A 73 9.24 -6.72 -2.10
CA ALA A 73 8.04 -5.88 -2.16
C ALA A 73 7.32 -5.78 -0.80
N MET A 74 7.28 -6.87 -0.03
CA MET A 74 6.71 -6.89 1.32
C MET A 74 7.58 -6.19 2.37
N LEU A 75 8.88 -5.99 2.13
CA LEU A 75 9.75 -5.30 3.10
C LEU A 75 9.46 -3.79 3.17
N ILE A 76 9.09 -3.15 2.06
CA ILE A 76 8.80 -1.70 2.02
C ILE A 76 7.68 -1.30 3.00
N PRO A 77 6.48 -1.91 3.00
CA PRO A 77 5.46 -1.52 3.95
C PRO A 77 5.91 -1.75 5.40
N PHE A 78 6.76 -2.75 5.67
CA PHE A 78 7.30 -2.94 7.02
C PHE A 78 8.28 -1.84 7.45
N THR A 79 9.10 -1.32 6.54
CA THR A 79 9.99 -0.19 6.84
C THR A 79 9.25 1.14 6.92
N MET A 80 8.06 1.25 6.33
CA MET A 80 7.20 2.44 6.44
C MET A 80 6.54 2.60 7.83
N ILE A 81 6.18 1.50 8.49
CA ILE A 81 5.51 1.50 9.81
C ILE A 81 6.19 2.38 10.87
N PRO A 82 7.51 2.28 11.12
CA PRO A 82 8.15 3.06 12.17
C PRO A 82 8.19 4.57 11.88
N ILE A 83 8.03 4.99 10.63
CA ILE A 83 8.06 6.40 10.21
C ILE A 83 6.77 7.10 10.64
N ILE A 84 5.64 6.39 10.62
CA ILE A 84 4.33 6.96 10.91
C ILE A 84 4.18 7.13 12.44
N PRO A 85 3.94 8.36 12.94
CA PRO A 85 3.72 8.60 14.36
C PRO A 85 2.30 8.15 14.75
N PHE A 86 2.17 7.04 15.48
CA PHE A 86 0.89 6.60 16.04
C PHE A 86 0.52 7.34 17.33
N ASN A 87 1.53 7.72 18.12
CA ASN A 87 1.40 8.48 19.37
C ASN A 87 2.39 9.65 19.36
N LEU A 88 2.32 10.50 20.39
CA LEU A 88 3.23 11.65 20.63
C LEU A 88 4.71 11.29 20.47
N PHE A 89 5.11 10.06 20.80
CA PHE A 89 6.46 9.56 20.58
C PHE A 89 6.49 8.62 19.38
N SER A 90 7.20 9.03 18.33
CA SER A 90 7.48 8.19 17.17
C SER A 90 8.48 7.08 17.53
N MET A 91 8.29 5.90 16.94
CA MET A 91 9.22 4.77 17.11
C MET A 91 10.58 5.04 16.45
N PHE A 92 10.60 5.90 15.44
CA PHE A 92 11.80 6.34 14.74
C PHE A 92 11.79 7.86 14.64
N ASP A 93 12.70 8.51 15.37
CA ASP A 93 12.83 9.97 15.35
C ASP A 93 13.80 10.38 14.23
N ASN A 94 13.23 10.85 13.12
CA ASN A 94 13.98 11.41 12.01
C ASN A 94 13.40 12.76 11.61
N LYS A 95 14.27 13.78 11.61
CA LYS A 95 13.92 15.15 11.19
C LYS A 95 13.40 15.22 9.75
N HIS A 96 13.79 14.28 8.89
CA HIS A 96 13.38 14.21 7.48
C HIS A 96 12.50 13.00 7.18
N SER A 97 11.56 12.68 8.07
CA SER A 97 10.66 11.53 7.94
C SER A 97 9.88 11.47 6.61
N ILE A 98 9.44 12.62 6.08
CA ILE A 98 8.68 12.69 4.82
C ILE A 98 9.56 12.39 3.60
N LEU A 99 10.81 12.88 3.60
CA LEU A 99 11.74 12.52 2.52
C LEU A 99 12.02 11.02 2.53
N LEU A 100 12.11 10.42 3.73
CA LEU A 100 12.30 8.98 3.85
C LEU A 100 11.08 8.21 3.30
N PHE A 101 9.87 8.71 3.52
CA PHE A 101 8.66 8.17 2.89
C PHE A 101 8.78 8.17 1.35
N PHE A 102 9.20 9.28 0.72
CA PHE A 102 9.36 9.32 -0.74
C PHE A 102 10.43 8.36 -1.28
N ILE A 103 11.53 8.20 -0.55
CA ILE A 103 12.56 7.24 -0.95
C ILE A 103 11.97 5.82 -0.95
N LEU A 104 11.17 5.48 0.05
CA LEU A 104 10.53 4.17 0.12
C LEU A 104 9.40 3.98 -0.89
N SER A 105 8.63 5.02 -1.24
CA SER A 105 7.61 4.95 -2.31
C SER A 105 8.25 4.68 -3.66
N THR A 106 9.32 5.40 -4.01
CA THR A 106 10.04 5.20 -5.28
C THR A 106 10.64 3.78 -5.38
N PHE A 107 11.12 3.21 -4.26
CA PHE A 107 11.60 1.82 -4.23
C PHE A 107 10.52 0.79 -4.59
N SER A 108 9.25 1.05 -4.26
CA SER A 108 8.14 0.11 -4.52
C SER A 108 7.91 -0.14 -6.01
N VAL A 109 8.08 0.89 -6.84
CA VAL A 109 7.91 0.84 -8.29
C VAL A 109 8.92 -0.12 -8.94
N TYR A 110 10.16 -0.12 -8.46
CA TYR A 110 11.21 -0.99 -9.00
C TYR A 110 10.89 -2.48 -8.80
N PHE A 111 10.29 -2.87 -7.68
CA PHE A 111 9.96 -4.27 -7.45
C PHE A 111 8.83 -4.76 -8.36
N ILE A 112 7.88 -3.90 -8.72
CA ILE A 112 6.81 -4.24 -9.66
C ILE A 112 7.38 -4.50 -11.07
N LEU A 113 8.36 -3.69 -11.49
CA LEU A 113 9.08 -3.92 -12.75
C LEU A 113 9.88 -5.23 -12.72
N LEU A 114 10.56 -5.52 -11.60
CA LEU A 114 11.34 -6.75 -11.44
C LEU A 114 10.46 -8.01 -11.49
N ILE A 115 9.26 -7.99 -10.90
CA ILE A 115 8.30 -9.11 -10.97
C ILE A 115 7.90 -9.38 -12.42
N GLY A 116 7.56 -8.33 -13.18
CA GLY A 116 7.18 -8.46 -14.59
C GLY A 116 8.31 -8.99 -15.48
N TRP A 117 9.54 -8.59 -15.20
CA TRP A 117 10.73 -9.10 -15.89
C TRP A 117 11.02 -10.57 -15.54
N ALA A 118 10.85 -10.96 -14.28
CA ALA A 118 11.16 -12.30 -13.80
C ALA A 118 10.27 -13.40 -14.44
N ALA A 119 9.05 -13.05 -14.84
CA ALA A 119 8.10 -13.95 -15.48
C ALA A 119 8.45 -14.33 -16.94
N ASN A 120 9.38 -13.63 -17.58
CA ASN A 120 9.89 -13.91 -18.94
C ASN A 120 8.79 -14.17 -20.00
N SER A 121 7.67 -13.44 -19.94
CA SER A 121 6.60 -13.48 -20.94
C SER A 121 6.28 -12.07 -21.45
N LYS A 122 6.06 -11.94 -22.76
CA LYS A 122 5.85 -10.64 -23.41
C LYS A 122 4.66 -9.87 -22.82
N TYR A 123 3.56 -10.57 -22.51
CA TYR A 123 2.37 -9.96 -21.92
C TYR A 123 2.60 -9.47 -20.49
N CYS A 124 3.27 -10.27 -19.65
CA CYS A 124 3.57 -9.86 -18.28
C CYS A 124 4.50 -8.65 -18.24
N HIS A 125 5.50 -8.63 -19.11
CA HIS A 125 6.43 -7.50 -19.20
C HIS A 125 5.72 -6.22 -19.67
N LEU A 126 4.87 -6.29 -20.70
CA LEU A 126 4.07 -5.15 -21.16
C LEU A 126 3.11 -4.62 -20.08
N GLY A 127 2.44 -5.52 -19.34
CA GLY A 127 1.59 -5.13 -18.21
C GLY A 127 2.37 -4.43 -17.10
N SER A 128 3.56 -4.95 -16.74
CA SER A 128 4.42 -4.30 -15.74
C SER A 128 4.90 -2.92 -16.16
N ILE A 129 5.19 -2.69 -17.45
CA ILE A 129 5.61 -1.38 -17.93
C ILE A 129 4.44 -0.38 -17.85
N ARG A 130 3.21 -0.83 -18.15
CA ARG A 130 2.01 0.00 -18.07
C ARG A 130 1.71 0.41 -16.62
N SER A 131 1.76 -0.53 -15.68
CA SER A 131 1.55 -0.22 -14.25
C SER A 131 2.63 0.70 -13.70
N VAL A 132 3.90 0.47 -14.08
CA VAL A 132 5.02 1.34 -13.68
C VAL A 132 4.85 2.75 -14.21
N ALA A 133 4.48 2.91 -15.49
CA ALA A 133 4.22 4.23 -16.07
C ALA A 133 3.10 4.98 -15.33
N GLN A 134 2.03 4.28 -14.95
CA GLN A 134 0.95 4.84 -14.14
C GLN A 134 1.46 5.29 -12.76
N MET A 135 2.12 4.41 -12.01
CA MET A 135 2.59 4.73 -10.65
C MET A 135 3.54 5.93 -10.63
N ILE A 136 4.51 5.99 -11.56
CA ILE A 136 5.46 7.12 -11.64
C ILE A 136 4.73 8.43 -11.95
N SER A 137 3.72 8.40 -12.84
CA SER A 137 2.97 9.62 -13.19
C SER A 137 2.22 10.21 -11.99
N TYR A 138 1.65 9.36 -11.13
CA TYR A 138 0.92 9.81 -9.93
C TYR A 138 1.84 10.08 -8.74
N GLU A 139 3.01 9.46 -8.67
CA GLU A 139 4.01 9.76 -7.63
C GLU A 139 4.47 11.23 -7.69
N VAL A 140 4.63 11.79 -8.88
CA VAL A 140 4.97 13.22 -9.05
C VAL A 140 3.84 14.12 -8.49
N SER A 141 2.58 13.77 -8.75
CA SER A 141 1.44 14.54 -8.23
C SER A 141 1.36 14.46 -6.69
N PHE A 142 1.62 13.27 -6.14
CA PHE A 142 1.65 13.00 -4.72
C PHE A 142 2.78 13.79 -4.03
N PHE A 143 3.96 13.87 -4.66
CA PHE A 143 5.08 14.68 -4.20
C PHE A 143 4.73 16.16 -4.07
N LEU A 144 4.08 16.74 -5.09
CA LEU A 144 3.70 18.15 -5.08
C LEU A 144 2.69 18.48 -3.96
N ILE A 145 1.73 17.59 -3.71
CA ILE A 145 0.72 17.79 -2.66
C ILE A 145 1.36 17.78 -1.27
N ILE A 146 2.24 16.82 -1.00
CA ILE A 146 2.94 16.74 0.28
C ILE A 146 3.89 17.92 0.44
N LEU A 147 4.57 18.35 -0.62
CA LEU A 147 5.43 19.53 -0.57
C LEU A 147 4.63 20.77 -0.13
N PHE A 148 3.42 20.95 -0.66
CA PHE A 148 2.52 22.01 -0.18
C PHE A 148 2.19 21.88 1.31
N ILE A 149 1.91 20.66 1.81
CA ILE A 149 1.68 20.41 3.25
C ILE A 149 2.92 20.75 4.09
N THR A 150 4.13 20.40 3.62
CA THR A 150 5.38 20.72 4.34
C THR A 150 5.67 22.21 4.43
N ILE A 151 5.24 22.98 3.42
CA ILE A 151 5.33 24.45 3.46
C ILE A 151 4.37 25.01 4.52
N LEU A 152 3.16 24.47 4.64
CA LEU A 152 2.21 24.90 5.68
C LEU A 152 2.70 24.62 7.10
N SER A 153 3.40 23.50 7.32
CA SER A 153 3.93 23.10 8.62
C SER A 153 5.35 23.61 8.92
N ASN A 154 6.02 24.24 7.95
CA ASN A 154 7.43 24.66 8.01
C ASN A 154 8.43 23.56 8.44
N SER A 155 8.08 22.28 8.29
CA SER A 155 8.86 21.16 8.80
C SER A 155 8.67 19.89 7.97
N TYR A 156 9.73 19.05 7.95
CA TYR A 156 9.74 17.76 7.25
C TYR A 156 9.51 16.55 8.19
N SER A 157 9.34 16.79 9.49
CA SER A 157 9.03 15.75 10.47
C SER A 157 7.52 15.56 10.61
N LEU A 158 7.05 14.31 10.52
CA LEU A 158 5.62 13.98 10.61
C LEU A 158 5.03 14.33 11.98
N THR A 159 5.84 14.29 13.05
CA THR A 159 5.44 14.70 14.40
C THR A 159 5.12 16.20 14.44
N GLN A 160 6.00 17.06 13.93
CA GLN A 160 5.75 18.51 13.87
C GLN A 160 4.58 18.85 12.95
N ILE A 161 4.39 18.10 11.86
CA ILE A 161 3.19 18.23 11.03
C ILE A 161 1.92 17.94 11.83
N SER A 162 1.90 16.86 12.62
CA SER A 162 0.74 16.54 13.45
C SER A 162 0.45 17.62 14.50
N GLU A 163 1.48 18.18 15.12
CA GLU A 163 1.34 19.26 16.11
C GLU A 163 0.81 20.56 15.48
N SER A 164 1.22 20.86 14.24
CA SER A 164 0.73 22.05 13.53
C SER A 164 -0.77 22.01 13.24
N GLN A 165 -1.39 20.82 13.25
CA GLN A 165 -2.81 20.64 12.99
C GLN A 165 -3.70 20.78 14.24
N ASN A 166 -3.12 21.08 15.42
CA ASN A 166 -3.87 21.17 16.68
C ASN A 166 -4.96 22.26 16.67
N MET A 167 -4.72 23.39 15.99
CA MET A 167 -5.68 24.50 15.96
C MET A 167 -6.72 24.36 14.85
N LEU A 168 -6.28 24.01 13.64
CA LEU A 168 -7.14 23.75 12.48
C LEU A 168 -6.55 22.60 11.68
N TYR A 169 -7.34 21.55 11.46
CA TYR A 169 -6.90 20.46 10.59
C TYR A 169 -6.75 20.95 9.15
N PHE A 170 -5.69 20.51 8.48
CA PHE A 170 -5.43 20.83 7.08
C PHE A 170 -6.55 20.38 6.13
N PHE A 171 -7.33 19.38 6.55
CA PHE A 171 -8.52 18.93 5.80
C PHE A 171 -9.52 20.07 5.55
N TRP A 172 -9.80 20.90 6.57
CA TRP A 172 -10.81 21.96 6.45
C TRP A 172 -10.38 23.10 5.52
N GLY A 173 -9.09 23.45 5.51
CA GLY A 173 -8.56 24.49 4.63
C GLY A 173 -8.36 24.03 3.18
N ASN A 174 -8.10 22.73 2.95
CA ASN A 174 -7.58 22.21 1.69
C ASN A 174 -8.36 20.99 1.15
N ILE A 175 -9.69 21.06 1.14
CA ILE A 175 -10.56 19.95 0.70
C ILE A 175 -10.24 19.49 -0.73
N ILE A 176 -9.98 20.44 -1.66
CA ILE A 176 -9.66 20.11 -3.06
C ILE A 176 -8.37 19.30 -3.14
N LEU A 177 -7.34 19.70 -2.40
CA LEU A 177 -6.07 18.97 -2.36
C LEU A 177 -6.23 17.60 -1.73
N PHE A 178 -7.09 17.46 -0.72
CA PHE A 178 -7.42 16.16 -0.16
C PHE A 178 -8.06 15.23 -1.19
N ILE A 179 -9.01 15.72 -2.01
CA ILE A 179 -9.62 14.90 -3.07
C ILE A 179 -8.57 14.47 -4.09
N ILE A 180 -7.73 15.39 -4.57
CA ILE A 180 -6.66 15.06 -5.52
C ILE A 180 -5.69 14.03 -4.90
N TRP A 181 -5.37 14.19 -3.61
CA TRP A 181 -4.52 13.26 -2.87
C TRP A 181 -5.14 11.85 -2.84
N THR A 182 -6.43 11.73 -2.50
CA THR A 182 -7.10 10.42 -2.50
C THR A 182 -7.10 9.74 -3.87
N ILE A 183 -7.26 10.52 -4.96
CA ILE A 183 -7.19 9.99 -6.33
C ILE A 183 -5.76 9.53 -6.65
N SER A 184 -4.75 10.31 -6.25
CA SER A 184 -3.35 9.92 -6.47
C SER A 184 -2.97 8.64 -5.71
N CYS A 185 -3.43 8.46 -4.46
CA CYS A 185 -3.19 7.24 -3.69
C CYS A 185 -3.89 6.01 -4.31
N LEU A 186 -5.10 6.16 -4.85
CA LEU A 186 -5.80 5.08 -5.55
C LEU A 186 -5.06 4.67 -6.83
N ALA A 187 -4.55 5.66 -7.57
CA ALA A 187 -3.82 5.41 -8.80
C ALA A 187 -2.42 4.80 -8.56
N GLU A 188 -1.71 5.23 -7.53
CA GLU A 188 -0.40 4.67 -7.13
C GLU A 188 -0.53 3.21 -6.68
N THR A 189 -1.60 2.88 -5.95
CA THR A 189 -1.83 1.50 -5.48
C THR A 189 -2.42 0.56 -6.54
N ASN A 190 -2.62 1.02 -7.78
CA ASN A 190 -3.33 0.30 -8.84
C ASN A 190 -4.61 -0.33 -8.30
N ARG A 191 -5.46 0.51 -7.68
CA ARG A 191 -6.79 0.13 -7.18
C ARG A 191 -7.88 0.77 -8.03
N SER A 192 -9.02 0.06 -8.12
CA SER A 192 -10.16 0.46 -8.93
C SER A 192 -10.53 1.91 -8.62
N PRO A 193 -10.64 2.80 -9.63
CA PRO A 193 -10.85 2.52 -11.06
C PRO A 193 -9.60 2.31 -11.92
N PHE A 194 -8.38 2.38 -11.37
CA PHE A 194 -7.14 2.43 -12.15
C PHE A 194 -6.46 1.04 -12.33
N ASP A 195 -7.24 -0.03 -12.49
CA ASP A 195 -6.77 -1.44 -12.48
C ASP A 195 -6.51 -2.02 -13.88
N PHE A 196 -6.28 -1.18 -14.89
CA PHE A 196 -6.23 -1.60 -16.30
C PHE A 196 -4.85 -2.08 -16.81
N ALA A 197 -3.87 -2.23 -15.92
CA ALA A 197 -2.48 -2.52 -16.26
C ALA A 197 -2.14 -4.02 -16.30
#